data_AF-A0A930DCW5-F1
#
_entry.id   AF-A0A930DCW5-F1
#
_cell.length_a   1.000
_cell.length_b   1.000
_cell.length_c   1.000
_cell.angle_alpha   90.00
_cell.angle_beta   90.00
_cell.angle_gamma   90.00
#
_symmetry.space_group_name_H-M   'P 1'
#
loop_
_entity.id
_entity.type
_entity.pdbx_description
1 polymer ?
#
loop_
_entity_poly.entity_id
_entity_poly.type
_entity_poly.pdbx_seq_one_letter_code
_entity_poly.pdbx_strand_id
1 'polypeptide(L)'
;MNSLSDKDIICALYSASCAGVKIDLIVRGICCLKVGIKGVSENITVRSIVGTFLEHARIFDFRIDGEEEILLGSADWMNRNLEKRVEIVFPVADEDIIKSIKHYLDVELEDNVKASILLPDGRYEKVERGGSAKKNSQMIFIKEANQIYENAVKINKVEADRTFIPL
;
A
#
# COMPACT_ATOMS: atom_id res chain seq x y z
N MET A 1 -0.89 -2.43 3.46
CA MET A 1 -1.59 -3.22 4.50
C MET A 1 -1.48 -2.55 5.86
N ASN A 2 -2.22 -3.00 6.88
CA ASN A 2 -2.24 -2.33 8.18
C ASN A 2 -1.20 -2.85 9.16
N SER A 3 -0.93 -4.16 9.17
CA SER A 3 0.01 -4.75 10.12
C SER A 3 0.67 -6.02 9.55
N LEU A 4 1.92 -6.23 9.95
CA LEU A 4 2.76 -7.38 9.64
C LEU A 4 3.40 -7.89 10.93
N SER A 5 2.91 -9.03 11.43
CA SER A 5 3.48 -9.68 12.62
C SER A 5 3.50 -11.20 12.56
N ASP A 6 3.01 -11.79 11.46
CA ASP A 6 3.08 -13.23 11.26
C ASP A 6 4.52 -13.70 11.01
N LYS A 7 4.95 -14.72 11.75
CA LYS A 7 6.34 -15.20 11.72
C LYS A 7 6.67 -15.88 10.40
N ASP A 8 5.77 -16.71 9.88
CA ASP A 8 6.05 -17.55 8.72
C ASP A 8 6.07 -16.68 7.46
N ILE A 9 5.18 -15.68 7.37
CA ILE A 9 5.23 -14.65 6.33
C ILE A 9 6.52 -13.83 6.40
N ILE A 10 6.93 -13.37 7.59
CA ILE A 10 8.19 -12.62 7.73
C ILE A 10 9.40 -13.46 7.28
N CYS A 11 9.42 -14.74 7.65
CA CYS A 11 10.46 -15.67 7.19
C CYS A 11 10.45 -15.82 5.66
N ALA A 12 9.29 -15.94 5.03
CA ALA A 12 9.17 -16.01 3.58
C ALA A 12 9.68 -14.73 2.88
N LEU A 13 9.35 -13.55 3.43
CA LEU A 13 9.86 -12.27 2.92
C LEU A 13 11.38 -12.16 3.02
N TYR A 14 11.97 -12.62 4.12
CA TYR A 14 13.43 -12.71 4.24
C TYR A 14 14.01 -13.69 3.23
N SER A 15 13.44 -14.88 3.06
CA SER A 15 13.92 -15.84 2.05
C SER A 15 13.87 -15.26 0.63
N ALA A 16 12.80 -14.54 0.29
CA ALA A 16 12.70 -13.84 -0.99
C ALA A 16 13.76 -12.75 -1.12
N SER A 17 13.99 -11.96 -0.07
CA SER A 17 15.04 -10.94 -0.06
C SER A 17 16.44 -11.54 -0.22
N CYS A 18 16.74 -12.66 0.45
CA CYS A 18 17.99 -13.42 0.27
C CYS A 18 18.20 -13.90 -1.17
N ALA A 19 17.10 -14.24 -1.87
CA ALA A 19 17.12 -14.64 -3.27
C ALA A 19 17.24 -13.44 -4.25
N GLY A 20 17.34 -12.21 -3.74
CA GLY A 20 17.50 -11.00 -4.54
C GLY A 20 16.19 -10.29 -4.91
N VAL A 21 15.05 -10.75 -4.38
CA VAL A 21 13.74 -10.11 -4.62
C VAL A 21 13.70 -8.76 -3.92
N LYS A 22 13.34 -7.71 -4.66
CA LYS A 22 13.06 -6.38 -4.11
C LYS A 22 11.65 -6.33 -3.56
N ILE A 23 11.50 -5.85 -2.34
CA ILE A 23 10.24 -5.86 -1.61
C ILE A 23 10.00 -4.48 -1.00
N ASP A 24 8.93 -3.83 -1.44
CA ASP A 24 8.44 -2.57 -0.85
C ASP A 24 7.18 -2.87 -0.02
N LEU A 25 7.22 -2.49 1.26
CA LEU A 25 6.12 -2.71 2.20
C LEU A 25 5.56 -1.37 2.69
N ILE A 26 4.26 -1.17 2.46
CA ILE A 26 3.49 -0.05 3.03
C ILE A 26 2.70 -0.59 4.23
N VAL A 27 3.23 -0.37 5.43
CA VAL A 27 2.67 -0.86 6.70
C VAL A 27 2.54 0.31 7.67
N ARG A 28 1.30 0.77 7.87
CA ARG A 28 1.01 1.91 8.75
C ARG A 28 1.10 1.60 10.25
N GLY A 29 0.78 0.36 10.64
CA GLY A 29 0.55 -0.05 12.02
C GLY A 29 1.71 -0.88 12.55
N ILE A 30 1.39 -2.04 13.13
CA ILE A 30 2.40 -2.92 13.72
C ILE A 30 3.24 -3.57 12.62
N CYS A 31 4.56 -3.45 12.69
CA CYS A 31 5.50 -4.18 11.84
C CYS A 31 6.57 -4.83 12.70
N CYS A 32 6.63 -6.17 12.71
CA CYS A 32 7.64 -6.94 13.43
C CYS A 32 8.85 -7.32 12.56
N LEU A 33 8.79 -7.03 11.25
CA LEU A 33 9.90 -7.23 10.32
C LEU A 33 11.02 -6.23 10.60
N LYS A 34 12.27 -6.67 10.51
CA LYS A 34 13.47 -5.85 10.60
C LYS A 34 14.09 -5.69 9.21
N VAL A 35 14.61 -4.50 8.92
CA VAL A 35 15.24 -4.18 7.64
C VAL A 35 16.75 -3.99 7.80
N GLY A 36 17.49 -4.01 6.69
CA GLY A 36 18.93 -3.73 6.66
C GLY A 36 19.84 -4.79 7.29
N ILE A 37 19.33 -5.99 7.59
CA ILE A 37 20.15 -7.13 7.96
C ILE A 37 20.84 -7.65 6.69
N LYS A 38 22.17 -7.57 6.65
CA LYS A 38 22.99 -8.01 5.52
C LYS A 38 22.69 -9.47 5.15
N GLY A 39 22.42 -9.73 3.87
CA GLY A 39 22.10 -11.07 3.36
C GLY A 39 20.74 -11.61 3.80
N VAL A 40 19.88 -10.81 4.43
CA VAL A 40 18.57 -11.25 4.96
C VAL A 40 17.43 -10.30 4.57
N SER A 41 17.64 -8.99 4.71
CA SER A 41 16.56 -8.00 4.53
C SER A 41 17.09 -6.70 3.90
N GLU A 42 18.16 -6.78 3.12
CA GLU A 42 18.76 -5.63 2.44
C GLU A 42 17.95 -5.18 1.23
N ASN A 43 17.14 -6.08 0.66
CA ASN A 43 16.24 -5.78 -0.45
C ASN A 43 14.81 -5.43 0.01
N ILE A 44 14.60 -5.21 1.32
CA ILE A 44 13.29 -4.90 1.89
C ILE A 44 13.26 -3.45 2.38
N THR A 45 12.34 -2.66 1.85
CA THR A 45 12.03 -1.32 2.35
C THR A 45 10.67 -1.33 3.01
N VAL A 46 10.57 -0.77 4.22
CA VAL A 46 9.28 -0.61 4.92
C VAL A 46 9.01 0.88 5.09
N ARG A 47 7.83 1.31 4.65
CA ARG A 47 7.30 2.66 4.88
C ARG A 47 5.97 2.62 5.62
N SER A 48 5.74 3.65 6.41
CA SER A 48 4.48 3.91 7.10
C SER A 48 3.94 5.28 6.68
N ILE A 49 2.69 5.32 6.21
CA ILE A 49 2.00 6.56 5.85
C ILE A 49 0.89 6.78 6.88
N VAL A 50 1.01 7.88 7.62
CA VAL A 50 0.00 8.29 8.61
C VAL A 50 -0.38 9.74 8.32
N GLY A 51 -1.58 9.90 7.76
CA GLY A 51 -2.17 11.18 7.40
C GLY A 51 -3.47 11.46 8.14
N THR A 52 -4.34 12.23 7.51
CA THR A 52 -5.69 12.51 8.01
C THR A 52 -6.59 11.29 7.86
N PHE A 53 -6.52 10.62 6.69
CA PHE A 53 -7.24 9.38 6.47
C PHE A 53 -6.47 8.18 7.01
N LEU A 54 -7.27 7.18 7.38
CA LEU A 54 -6.80 5.94 7.93
C LEU A 54 -6.49 5.00 6.77
N GLU A 55 -5.21 4.84 6.40
CA GLU A 55 -4.86 3.85 5.37
C GLU A 55 -5.37 2.48 5.81
N HIS A 56 -6.18 1.83 4.98
CA HIS A 56 -6.82 0.56 5.32
C HIS A 56 -6.81 -0.45 4.17
N ALA A 57 -6.27 -0.04 3.03
CA ALA A 57 -6.09 -0.91 1.87
C ALA A 57 -5.09 -2.04 2.17
N ARG A 58 -5.43 -3.24 1.69
CA ARG A 58 -4.52 -4.40 1.63
C ARG A 58 -4.46 -4.82 0.17
N ILE A 59 -3.36 -4.41 -0.43
CA ILE A 59 -3.01 -4.66 -1.82
C ILE A 59 -1.72 -5.48 -1.77
N PHE A 60 -1.65 -6.54 -2.57
CA PHE A 60 -0.46 -7.35 -2.76
C PHE A 60 -0.15 -7.35 -4.25
N ASP A 61 1.01 -6.83 -4.62
CA ASP A 61 1.45 -6.68 -6.01
C ASP A 61 2.70 -7.55 -6.20
N PHE A 62 2.59 -8.60 -7.01
CA PHE A 62 3.64 -9.57 -7.24
C PHE A 62 4.07 -9.55 -8.71
N ARG A 63 5.39 -9.59 -8.94
CA ARG A 63 5.97 -9.81 -10.28
C ARG A 63 6.63 -11.18 -10.31
N ILE A 64 6.06 -12.09 -11.10
CA ILE A 64 6.45 -13.50 -11.18
C ILE A 64 6.72 -13.81 -12.64
N ASP A 65 7.97 -14.17 -12.98
CA ASP A 65 8.37 -14.58 -14.33
C ASP A 65 7.96 -13.61 -15.47
N GLY A 66 7.90 -12.31 -15.17
CA GLY A 66 7.50 -11.26 -16.12
C GLY A 66 6.00 -10.98 -16.16
N GLU A 67 5.19 -11.80 -15.50
CA GLU A 67 3.78 -11.57 -15.26
C GLU A 67 3.57 -10.82 -13.95
N GLU A 68 2.53 -9.98 -13.90
CA GLU A 68 2.19 -9.20 -12.72
C GLU A 68 0.81 -9.61 -12.21
N GLU A 69 0.74 -9.94 -10.92
CA GLU A 69 -0.48 -10.36 -10.26
C GLU A 69 -0.77 -9.42 -9.08
N ILE A 70 -1.91 -8.72 -9.18
CA ILE A 70 -2.42 -7.87 -8.11
C ILE A 70 -3.56 -8.57 -7.40
N LEU A 71 -3.41 -8.73 -6.09
CA LEU A 71 -4.43 -9.26 -5.19
C LEU A 71 -4.92 -8.17 -4.25
N LEU A 72 -6.24 -8.14 -4.01
CA LEU A 72 -6.87 -7.35 -2.96
C LEU A 72 -7.39 -8.28 -1.87
N GLY A 73 -7.40 -7.82 -0.62
CA GLY A 73 -7.90 -8.67 0.45
C GLY A 73 -8.38 -7.96 1.71
N SER A 74 -9.00 -8.75 2.58
CA SER A 74 -9.45 -8.31 3.91
C SER A 74 -8.40 -8.55 5.00
N ALA A 75 -7.46 -9.47 4.79
CA ALA A 75 -6.46 -9.87 5.78
C ALA A 75 -5.25 -8.94 5.83
N ASP A 76 -4.81 -8.65 7.05
CA ASP A 76 -3.42 -8.29 7.33
C ASP A 76 -2.57 -9.54 7.54
N TRP A 77 -1.26 -9.43 7.45
CA TRP A 77 -0.33 -10.53 7.71
C TRP A 77 -0.03 -10.66 9.21
N MET A 78 -1.05 -11.08 9.96
CA MET A 78 -0.96 -11.41 11.38
C MET A 78 -1.55 -12.79 11.61
N ASN A 79 -0.96 -13.57 12.53
CA ASN A 79 -1.39 -14.93 12.85
C ASN A 79 -2.93 -15.04 13.04
N ARG A 80 -3.55 -14.11 13.78
CA ARG A 80 -5.01 -14.15 13.97
C ARG A 80 -5.84 -14.00 12.69
N ASN A 81 -5.32 -13.33 11.67
CA ASN A 81 -6.01 -13.17 10.39
C ASN A 81 -5.84 -14.43 9.53
N LEU A 82 -4.65 -15.02 9.54
CA LEU A 82 -4.33 -16.17 8.69
C LEU A 82 -4.87 -17.50 9.25
N GLU A 83 -4.87 -17.66 10.59
CA GLU A 83 -5.18 -18.96 11.23
C GLU A 83 -6.55 -18.99 11.91
N LYS A 84 -7.07 -17.83 12.34
CA LYS A 84 -8.22 -17.76 13.26
C LYS A 84 -9.43 -17.03 12.68
N ARG A 85 -9.34 -16.52 11.46
CA ARG A 85 -10.41 -15.76 10.81
C ARG A 85 -10.64 -16.29 9.41
N VAL A 86 -11.88 -16.17 8.98
CA VAL A 86 -12.22 -16.32 7.56
C VAL A 86 -11.94 -14.98 6.92
N GLU A 87 -10.96 -14.95 6.02
CA GLU A 87 -10.55 -13.78 5.27
C GLU A 87 -10.66 -14.09 3.78
N ILE A 88 -10.78 -13.05 2.95
CA ILE A 88 -10.81 -13.18 1.50
C ILE A 88 -9.60 -12.45 0.90
N VAL A 89 -9.00 -13.09 -0.09
CA VAL A 89 -8.03 -12.49 -1.02
C VAL A 89 -8.46 -12.90 -2.42
N PHE A 90 -8.48 -11.96 -3.35
CA PHE A 90 -8.92 -12.21 -4.71
C PHE A 90 -8.06 -11.46 -5.73
N PRO A 91 -7.84 -12.04 -6.92
CA PRO A 91 -7.10 -11.38 -7.98
C PRO A 91 -7.94 -10.30 -8.66
N VAL A 92 -7.27 -9.26 -9.14
CA VAL A 92 -7.84 -8.22 -9.99
C VAL A 92 -7.52 -8.56 -11.44
N ALA A 93 -8.55 -8.72 -12.27
CA ALA A 93 -8.39 -9.10 -13.68
C ALA A 93 -8.63 -7.93 -14.66
N ASP A 94 -9.37 -6.90 -14.24
CA ASP A 94 -9.70 -5.76 -15.09
C ASP A 94 -8.48 -4.83 -15.24
N GLU A 95 -8.04 -4.61 -16.48
CA GLU A 95 -6.84 -3.84 -16.78
C GLU A 95 -6.92 -2.37 -16.31
N ASP A 96 -8.09 -1.75 -16.34
CA ASP A 96 -8.25 -0.36 -15.93
C ASP A 96 -8.26 -0.22 -14.40
N ILE A 97 -8.80 -1.22 -13.70
CA ILE A 97 -8.66 -1.33 -12.24
C ILE A 97 -7.19 -1.57 -11.87
N ILE A 98 -6.49 -2.47 -12.56
CA ILE A 98 -5.05 -2.71 -12.35
C ILE A 98 -4.26 -1.40 -12.51
N LYS A 99 -4.48 -0.64 -13.59
CA LYS A 99 -3.82 0.66 -13.80
C LYS A 99 -4.11 1.65 -12.66
N SER A 100 -5.36 1.68 -12.18
CA SER A 100 -5.76 2.55 -11.07
C SER A 100 -5.08 2.18 -9.76
N ILE A 101 -4.95 0.88 -9.46
CA ILE A 101 -4.26 0.38 -8.27
C ILE A 101 -2.76 0.68 -8.35
N LYS A 102 -2.14 0.52 -9.52
CA LYS A 102 -0.73 0.86 -9.71
C LYS A 102 -0.46 2.33 -9.48
N HIS A 103 -1.28 3.21 -10.07
CA HIS A 103 -1.21 4.64 -9.81
C HIS A 103 -1.36 4.96 -8.32
N TYR A 104 -2.29 4.28 -7.63
CA TYR A 104 -2.44 4.41 -6.18
C TYR A 104 -1.16 4.03 -5.42
N LEU A 105 -0.58 2.87 -5.72
CA LEU A 105 0.65 2.39 -5.08
C LEU A 105 1.85 3.32 -5.38
N ASP A 106 2.00 3.75 -6.63
CA ASP A 106 3.05 4.68 -7.04
C ASP A 106 2.96 5.99 -6.25
N VAL A 107 1.76 6.58 -6.15
CA VAL A 107 1.53 7.82 -5.39
C VAL A 107 1.84 7.63 -3.90
N GLU A 108 1.54 6.47 -3.29
CA GLU A 108 1.92 6.17 -1.91
C GLU A 108 3.44 5.98 -1.74
N LEU A 109 4.10 5.29 -2.67
CA LEU A 109 5.55 5.08 -2.67
C LEU A 109 6.33 6.39 -2.88
N GLU A 110 5.73 7.33 -3.59
CA GLU A 110 6.30 8.66 -3.82
C GLU A 110 5.99 9.68 -2.71
N ASP A 111 5.16 9.32 -1.72
CA ASP A 111 4.83 10.22 -0.62
C ASP A 111 6.10 10.62 0.14
N ASN A 112 6.33 11.93 0.24
CA ASN A 112 7.46 12.55 0.93
C ASN A 112 7.03 13.62 1.94
N VAL A 113 5.77 13.59 2.36
CA VAL A 113 5.18 14.51 3.35
C VAL A 113 4.77 13.76 4.60
N LYS A 114 4.04 12.66 4.43
CA LYS A 114 3.47 11.85 5.50
C LYS A 114 4.22 10.55 5.70
N ALA A 115 4.88 10.02 4.67
CA ALA A 115 5.66 8.79 4.79
C ALA A 115 6.83 8.90 5.78
N SER A 116 7.04 7.82 6.52
CA SER A 116 8.22 7.55 7.33
C SER A 116 8.80 6.17 6.95
N ILE A 117 10.12 6.04 6.91
CA ILE A 117 10.84 4.81 6.56
C ILE A 117 11.37 4.13 7.82
N LEU A 118 11.20 2.82 7.92
CA LEU A 118 11.81 2.01 8.98
C LEU A 118 13.31 1.89 8.72
N LEU A 119 14.11 2.22 9.74
CA LEU A 119 15.56 2.07 9.70
C LEU A 119 16.01 0.75 10.35
N PRO A 120 17.25 0.29 10.09
CA PRO A 120 17.76 -0.97 10.65
C PRO A 120 17.82 -1.01 12.19
N ASP A 121 17.90 0.16 12.83
CA ASP A 121 17.87 0.28 14.30
C ASP A 121 16.44 0.26 14.88
N GLY A 122 15.43 0.10 14.03
CA GLY A 122 14.01 0.04 14.40
C GLY A 122 13.32 1.40 14.54
N ARG A 123 14.02 2.51 14.33
CA ARG A 123 13.41 3.85 14.33
C ARG A 123 12.72 4.11 13.00
N TYR A 124 11.69 4.96 13.04
CA TYR A 124 11.06 5.51 11.83
C TYR A 124 11.52 6.94 11.62
N GLU A 125 12.02 7.25 10.43
CA GLU A 125 12.43 8.60 10.05
C GLU A 125 11.60 9.11 8.87
N LYS A 126 11.37 10.43 8.81
CA LYS A 126 10.63 11.02 7.68
C LYS A 126 11.44 10.88 6.40
N VAL A 127 10.75 10.62 5.29
CA VAL A 127 11.37 10.57 3.97
C VAL A 127 12.06 11.90 3.69
N GLU A 128 13.37 11.85 3.44
CA GLU A 128 14.13 13.01 3.02
C GLU A 128 13.70 13.45 1.61
N ARG A 129 13.55 14.76 1.43
CA ARG A 129 12.97 15.30 0.20
C ARG A 129 14.01 15.56 -0.86
N GLY A 130 15.27 15.78 -0.49
CA GLY A 130 16.38 16.02 -1.44
C GLY A 130 16.11 17.10 -2.49
N GLY A 131 15.29 18.12 -2.18
CA GLY A 131 14.86 19.14 -3.16
C GLY A 131 13.68 18.76 -4.07
N SER A 132 13.16 17.54 -3.95
CA SER A 132 11.99 17.05 -4.68
C SER A 132 10.71 17.81 -4.34
N ALA A 133 9.81 17.90 -5.31
CA ALA A 133 8.49 18.50 -5.12
C ALA A 133 7.71 17.80 -3.99
N LYS A 134 6.85 18.57 -3.30
CA LYS A 134 6.05 18.04 -2.20
C LYS A 134 4.99 17.08 -2.73
N LYS A 135 5.05 15.81 -2.33
CA LYS A 135 4.03 14.79 -2.65
C LYS A 135 3.40 14.29 -1.35
N ASN A 136 2.10 14.54 -1.21
CA ASN A 136 1.25 14.01 -0.14
C ASN A 136 0.15 13.18 -0.82
N SER A 137 0.25 11.86 -0.68
CA SER A 137 -0.63 10.87 -1.31
C SER A 137 -2.10 11.18 -1.11
N GLN A 138 -2.54 11.36 0.14
CA GLN A 138 -3.95 11.65 0.46
C GLN A 138 -4.45 12.95 -0.20
N MET A 139 -3.62 14.00 -0.26
CA MET A 139 -4.02 15.25 -0.91
C MET A 139 -4.08 15.13 -2.45
N ILE A 140 -3.20 14.31 -3.03
CA ILE A 140 -3.24 13.99 -4.46
C ILE A 140 -4.55 13.26 -4.77
N PHE A 141 -4.89 12.22 -4.01
CA PHE A 141 -6.14 11.47 -4.21
C PHE A 141 -7.40 12.33 -4.01
N ILE A 142 -7.43 13.23 -3.02
CA ILE A 142 -8.55 14.18 -2.86
C ILE A 142 -8.71 15.05 -4.11
N LYS A 143 -7.59 15.57 -4.65
CA LYS A 143 -7.62 16.41 -5.84
C LYS A 143 -8.11 15.62 -7.06
N GLU A 144 -7.64 14.41 -7.25
CA GLU A 144 -8.05 13.53 -8.35
C GLU A 144 -9.54 13.17 -8.26
N ALA A 145 -10.02 12.79 -7.07
CA ALA A 145 -11.43 12.49 -6.83
C ALA A 145 -12.34 13.69 -7.15
N ASN A 146 -11.94 14.90 -6.73
CA ASN A 146 -12.67 16.12 -7.06
C ASN A 146 -12.69 16.39 -8.57
N GLN A 147 -11.58 16.18 -9.28
CA GLN A 147 -11.51 16.37 -10.73
C GLN A 147 -12.42 15.37 -11.48
N ILE A 148 -12.44 14.11 -11.05
CA ILE A 148 -13.33 13.08 -11.60
C ILE A 148 -14.80 13.50 -11.40
N TYR A 149 -15.16 13.94 -10.19
CA TYR A 149 -16.50 14.42 -9.88
C TYR A 149 -16.89 15.62 -10.76
N GLU A 150 -16.05 16.65 -10.85
CA GLU A 150 -16.32 17.83 -11.68
C GLU A 150 -16.51 17.48 -13.16
N ASN A 151 -15.72 16.55 -13.68
CA ASN A 151 -15.85 16.08 -15.06
C ASN A 151 -17.16 15.31 -15.26
N ALA A 152 -17.55 14.46 -14.30
CA ALA A 152 -18.81 13.71 -14.36
C ALA A 152 -20.05 14.62 -14.34
N VAL A 153 -20.02 15.68 -13.51
CA VAL A 153 -21.07 16.71 -13.45
C VAL A 153 -21.17 17.47 -14.78
N LYS A 154 -20.05 17.90 -15.37
CA LYS A 154 -20.03 18.62 -16.65
C LYS A 154 -20.59 17.81 -17.82
N ILE A 155 -20.51 16.48 -17.76
CA ILE A 155 -20.95 15.56 -18.82
C ILE A 155 -22.45 15.16 -18.63
N ASN A 156 -23.19 15.78 -17.70
CA ASN A 156 -24.59 15.48 -17.35
C ASN A 156 -24.83 14.01 -16.93
N LYS A 157 -23.81 13.30 -16.44
CA LYS A 157 -23.93 11.89 -16.01
C LYS A 157 -24.27 11.71 -14.53
N VAL A 158 -24.42 12.80 -13.77
CA VAL A 158 -24.74 12.78 -12.35
C VAL A 158 -25.77 13.89 -12.08
N GLU A 159 -27.02 13.52 -11.81
CA GLU A 159 -27.97 14.46 -11.21
C GLU A 159 -27.39 14.93 -9.87
N ALA A 160 -27.52 16.23 -9.58
CA ALA A 160 -26.93 16.87 -8.40
C ALA A 160 -27.59 16.46 -7.07
N ASP A 161 -28.20 15.28 -6.98
CA ASP A 161 -28.79 14.78 -5.75
C ASP A 161 -27.77 13.89 -5.02
N ARG A 162 -27.28 14.40 -3.89
CA ARG A 162 -26.28 13.76 -3.02
C ARG A 162 -26.92 12.82 -1.99
N THR A 163 -28.15 12.38 -2.23
CA THR A 163 -28.87 11.56 -1.26
C THR A 163 -28.51 10.09 -1.46
N PHE A 164 -27.62 9.57 -0.62
CA PHE A 164 -27.48 8.13 -0.44
C PHE A 164 -28.75 7.61 0.23
N ILE A 165 -29.57 6.86 -0.51
CA ILE A 165 -30.76 6.19 0.01
C ILE A 165 -30.37 4.73 0.31
N PRO A 166 -30.29 4.32 1.58
CA PRO A 166 -30.10 2.93 1.94
C PRO A 166 -31.33 2.11 1.49
N LEU A 167 -31.08 0.88 1.00
CA LEU A 167 -32.14 -0.13 0.79
C LEU A 167 -32.77 -0.58 2.10
#